data_AF-A0A936FT66-F1
#
_entry.id   AF-A0A936FT66-F1
#
_cell.length_a   1.000
_cell.length_b   1.000
_cell.length_c   1.000
_cell.angle_alpha   90.00
_cell.angle_beta   90.00
_cell.angle_gamma   90.00
#
_symmetry.space_group_name_H-M   'P 1'
#
loop_
_entity.id
_entity.type
_entity.pdbx_description
1 polymer ?
#
loop_
_entity_poly.entity_id
_entity_poly.type
_entity_poly.pdbx_seq_one_letter_code
_entity_poly.pdbx_strand_id
1 'polypeptide(L)'
;MNQDGTLAKRDFLDGNNENFNAFNSDFVFTYQFAPGSFINLIWKNGLQETQYQGTGNYVKSLRYLSDTPKANQFAIKAIYYLDYNSWFGKKK
;
A
#
# COMPACT_ATOMS: atom_id res chain seq x y z
N MET A 1 -29.98 -29.72 6.85
CA MET A 1 -31.30 -29.80 7.51
C MET A 1 -31.70 -31.26 7.57
N ASN A 2 -32.25 -31.70 8.69
CA ASN A 2 -32.81 -33.04 8.80
C ASN A 2 -34.19 -33.07 8.14
N GLN A 3 -34.68 -34.27 7.80
CA GLN A 3 -35.99 -34.44 7.14
C GLN A 3 -37.18 -34.08 8.04
N ASP A 4 -36.96 -33.91 9.35
CA ASP A 4 -37.95 -33.51 10.35
C ASP A 4 -38.05 -31.98 10.54
N GLY A 5 -37.37 -31.19 9.69
CA GLY A 5 -37.36 -29.73 9.76
C GLY A 5 -36.51 -29.16 10.90
N THR A 6 -35.82 -30.01 11.67
CA THR A 6 -34.89 -29.56 12.71
C THR A 6 -33.54 -29.15 12.10
N LEU A 7 -32.86 -28.23 12.79
CA LEU A 7 -31.50 -27.87 12.43
C LEU A 7 -30.60 -29.10 12.66
N ALA A 8 -30.07 -29.64 11.56
CA ALA A 8 -29.06 -30.69 11.63
C ALA A 8 -27.85 -30.15 12.41
N LYS A 9 -27.47 -30.82 13.50
CA LYS A 9 -26.26 -30.49 14.26
C LYS A 9 -25.07 -30.61 13.31
N ARG A 10 -24.50 -29.47 12.92
CA ARG A 10 -23.30 -29.40 12.10
C ARG A 10 -22.13 -29.28 13.07
N ASP A 11 -21.18 -30.20 12.99
CA ASP A 11 -19.91 -29.99 13.67
C ASP A 11 -19.30 -28.69 13.12
N PHE A 12 -18.91 -27.81 14.03
CA PHE A 12 -18.11 -26.65 13.64
C PHE A 12 -16.81 -27.22 13.10
N LEU A 13 -16.60 -27.13 11.78
CA LEU A 13 -15.30 -27.46 11.19
C LEU A 13 -14.32 -26.41 11.69
N ASP A 14 -13.64 -26.73 12.79
CA ASP A 14 -12.61 -25.89 13.37
C ASP A 14 -11.45 -25.87 12.37
N GLY A 15 -11.20 -24.71 11.74
CA GLY A 15 -10.25 -24.63 10.63
C GLY A 15 -10.37 -23.41 9.71
N ASN A 16 -11.46 -22.64 9.78
CA ASN A 16 -11.69 -21.49 8.89
C ASN A 16 -11.31 -20.13 9.51
N ASN A 17 -10.42 -20.10 10.51
CA ASN A 17 -9.92 -18.85 11.07
C ASN A 17 -8.73 -18.36 10.25
N GLU A 18 -9.02 -17.71 9.11
CA GLU A 18 -8.03 -16.95 8.36
C GLU A 18 -7.82 -15.58 9.01
N ASN A 19 -6.58 -15.26 9.39
CA ASN A 19 -6.20 -13.94 9.87
C ASN A 19 -5.51 -13.19 8.73
N PHE A 20 -6.12 -12.10 8.27
CA PHE A 20 -5.60 -11.29 7.18
C PHE A 20 -4.95 -10.01 7.72
N ASN A 21 -3.67 -9.81 7.42
CA ASN A 21 -2.94 -8.60 7.77
C ASN A 21 -2.48 -7.88 6.48
N ALA A 22 -2.79 -6.60 6.37
CA ALA A 22 -2.29 -5.73 5.30
C ALA A 22 -1.71 -4.44 5.90
N PHE A 23 -0.52 -4.06 5.45
CA PHE A 23 0.14 -2.82 5.84
C PHE A 23 0.68 -2.11 4.60
N ASN A 24 0.34 -0.83 4.44
CA ASN A 24 0.79 0.01 3.34
C ASN A 24 1.55 1.21 3.90
N SER A 25 2.65 1.58 3.25
CA SER A 25 3.45 2.75 3.58
C SER A 25 3.75 3.57 2.33
N ASP A 26 3.30 4.82 2.32
CA ASP A 26 3.47 5.77 1.22
C ASP A 26 4.31 6.96 1.68
N PHE A 27 5.37 7.27 0.93
CA PHE A 27 6.21 8.45 1.10
C PHE A 27 6.08 9.34 -0.13
N VAL A 28 5.81 10.62 0.10
CA VAL A 28 5.73 11.63 -0.95
C VAL A 28 6.61 12.81 -0.56
N PHE A 29 7.65 13.06 -1.34
CA PHE A 29 8.49 14.25 -1.21
C PHE A 29 8.23 15.19 -2.38
N THR A 30 7.82 16.41 -2.08
CA THR A 30 7.56 17.46 -3.07
C THR A 30 8.59 18.58 -2.92
N TYR A 31 9.36 18.81 -3.98
CA TYR A 31 10.31 19.91 -4.06
C TYR A 31 9.85 20.92 -5.11
N GLN A 32 9.62 22.16 -4.68
CA GLN A 32 9.31 23.27 -5.58
C GLN A 32 10.59 24.00 -5.95
N PHE A 33 11.01 23.91 -7.22
CA PHE A 33 12.25 24.53 -7.70
C PHE A 33 12.03 25.86 -8.41
N ALA A 34 10.79 26.14 -8.84
CA ALA A 34 10.39 27.44 -9.38
C ALA A 34 8.90 27.71 -9.05
N PRO A 35 8.41 28.95 -9.17
CA PRO A 35 6.98 29.24 -9.04
C PRO A 35 6.15 28.32 -9.95
N GLY A 36 5.26 27.54 -9.35
CA GLY A 36 4.46 26.53 -10.04
C GLY A 36 5.20 25.27 -10.49
N SER A 37 6.53 25.20 -10.46
CA SER A 37 7.27 24.02 -10.95
C SER A 37 7.73 23.11 -9.81
N PHE A 38 7.43 21.82 -9.92
CA PHE A 38 7.57 20.84 -8.84
C PHE A 38 8.23 19.55 -9.31
N ILE A 39 9.03 18.95 -8.44
CA ILE A 39 9.47 17.56 -8.52
C ILE A 39 8.81 16.80 -7.38
N ASN A 40 8.15 15.70 -7.70
CA ASN A 40 7.54 14.80 -6.73
C ASN A 40 8.23 13.44 -6.80
N LEU A 41 8.78 12.98 -5.67
CA LEU A 41 9.28 11.63 -5.47
C LEU A 41 8.23 10.86 -4.67
N ILE A 42 7.76 9.75 -5.22
CA ILE A 42 6.71 8.92 -4.63
C ILE A 42 7.28 7.52 -4.45
N TRP A 43 7.26 7.03 -3.22
CA TRP A 43 7.66 5.67 -2.88
C TRP A 43 6.56 5.00 -2.09
N LYS A 44 6.06 3.88 -2.60
CA LYS A 44 4.99 3.09 -2.00
C LYS A 44 5.48 1.69 -1.71
N ASN A 45 5.07 1.13 -0.57
CA ASN A 45 5.34 -0.24 -0.20
C ASN A 45 4.05 -0.87 0.32
N GLY A 46 3.69 -2.03 -0.23
CA GLY A 46 2.56 -2.84 0.25
C GLY A 46 3.04 -4.19 0.77
N LEU A 47 2.53 -4.58 1.94
CA LEU A 47 2.72 -5.87 2.58
C LEU A 47 1.37 -6.52 2.81
N GLN A 48 1.22 -7.75 2.35
CA GLN A 48 0.02 -8.56 2.52
C GLN A 48 0.43 -9.93 3.05
N GLU A 49 -0.17 -10.34 4.17
CA GLU A 49 0.06 -11.64 4.78
C GLU A 49 -1.26 -12.26 5.21
N THR A 50 -1.49 -13.50 4.77
CA THR A 50 -2.64 -14.30 5.17
C THR A 50 -2.14 -15.43 6.06
N GLN A 51 -2.50 -15.41 7.33
CA GLN A 51 -2.02 -16.33 8.35
C GLN A 51 -3.15 -17.27 8.78
N TYR A 52 -2.94 -18.58 8.60
CA TYR A 52 -3.88 -19.64 8.96
C TYR A 52 -3.52 -20.24 10.33
N GLN A 53 -3.56 -19.47 11.42
CA GLN A 53 -3.59 -19.98 12.80
C GLN A 53 -3.67 -18.84 13.84
N GLY A 54 -4.69 -18.93 14.71
CA GLY A 54 -5.06 -17.88 15.66
C GLY A 54 -4.23 -17.77 16.94
N THR A 55 -2.91 -17.97 16.92
CA THR A 55 -2.10 -17.83 18.15
C THR A 55 -0.74 -17.17 17.94
N GLY A 56 -0.62 -15.94 18.44
CA GLY A 56 0.54 -15.54 19.23
C GLY A 56 1.67 -14.78 18.53
N ASN A 57 1.67 -13.45 18.79
CA ASN A 57 2.78 -12.49 18.67
C ASN A 57 2.82 -11.64 17.40
N TYR A 58 1.97 -10.61 17.36
CA TYR A 58 2.02 -9.46 16.42
C TYR A 58 3.44 -8.91 16.17
N VAL A 59 4.29 -8.90 17.21
CA VAL A 59 5.69 -8.41 17.12
C VAL A 59 6.60 -9.37 16.33
N LYS A 60 6.36 -10.68 16.36
CA LYS A 60 7.08 -11.65 15.52
C LYS A 60 6.61 -11.57 14.06
N SER A 61 5.33 -11.35 13.82
CA SER A 61 4.78 -11.15 12.47
C SER A 61 5.41 -9.92 11.81
N LEU A 62 5.64 -8.81 12.52
CA LEU A 62 6.37 -7.64 11.99
C LEU A 62 7.81 -7.95 11.54
N ARG A 63 8.50 -8.86 12.23
CA ARG A 63 9.87 -9.27 11.88
C ARG A 63 9.87 -10.16 10.63
N TYR A 64 8.89 -11.06 10.50
CA TYR A 64 8.67 -11.88 9.30
C TYR A 64 8.16 -11.07 8.10
N LEU A 65 7.29 -10.08 8.32
CA LEU A 65 6.82 -9.13 7.30
C LEU A 65 7.97 -8.32 6.66
N SER A 66 9.13 -8.24 7.32
CA SER A 66 10.30 -7.58 6.75
C SER A 66 10.98 -8.40 5.65
N ASP A 67 10.87 -9.73 5.69
CA ASP A 67 11.50 -10.70 4.78
C ASP A 67 10.58 -11.19 3.63
N THR A 68 9.28 -10.91 3.70
CA THR A 68 8.33 -11.25 2.62
C THR A 68 8.55 -10.35 1.38
N PRO A 69 8.37 -10.86 0.14
CA PRO A 69 8.43 -10.03 -1.06
C PRO A 69 7.45 -8.86 -0.98
N LYS A 70 7.97 -7.64 -0.83
CA LYS A 70 7.19 -6.40 -0.75
C LYS A 70 6.79 -5.94 -2.14
N ALA A 71 5.54 -5.49 -2.30
CA ALA A 71 5.15 -4.73 -3.48
C ALA A 71 5.74 -3.32 -3.34
N ASN A 72 6.95 -3.12 -3.86
CA ASN A 72 7.64 -1.83 -3.85
C ASN A 72 7.36 -1.10 -5.17
N GLN A 73 6.83 0.13 -5.09
CA GLN A 73 6.61 0.98 -6.24
C GLN A 73 7.33 2.32 -6.04
N PHE A 74 8.16 2.70 -7.00
CA PHE A 74 8.84 3.98 -7.01
C PHE A 74 8.43 4.78 -8.25
N ALA A 75 8.09 6.05 -8.07
CA ALA A 75 7.68 6.94 -9.15
C ALA A 75 8.23 8.35 -8.95
N ILE A 76 8.62 8.98 -10.06
CA ILE A 76 9.06 10.38 -10.11
C ILE A 76 8.13 11.15 -11.04
N LYS A 77 7.66 12.32 -10.61
CA LYS A 77 6.85 13.23 -11.42
C LYS A 77 7.49 14.62 -11.41
N ALA A 78 7.81 15.15 -12.59
CA ALA A 78 8.27 16.52 -12.76
C ALA A 78 7.20 17.35 -13.48
N ILE A 79 6.92 18.55 -12.97
CA ILE A 79 6.03 19.54 -13.56
C ILE A 79 6.86 20.82 -13.73
N TYR A 80 6.95 21.31 -14.96
CA TYR A 80 7.67 22.53 -15.29
C TYR A 80 6.80 23.47 -16.11
N TYR A 81 6.72 24.73 -15.67
CA TYR A 81 6.01 25.78 -16.40
C TYR A 81 7.00 26.56 -17.26
N LEU A 82 6.85 26.43 -18.57
CA LEU A 82 7.63 27.20 -19.55
C LEU A 82 7.02 28.60 -19.67
N ASP A 83 7.78 29.62 -19.31
CA ASP A 83 7.45 31.02 -19.65
C ASP A 83 8.03 31.37 -21.02
N TYR A 84 7.17 31.39 -22.04
CA TYR A 84 7.53 31.76 -23.42
C TYR A 84 7.99 33.23 -23.54
N ASN A 85 7.50 34.15 -22.70
CA ASN A 85 7.87 35.57 -22.76
C ASN A 85 9.30 35.83 -22.28
N SER A 86 9.84 34.96 -21.41
CA SER A 86 11.23 35.07 -20.96
C SER A 86 12.25 34.70 -22.06
N TRP A 87 11.88 33.83 -23.00
CA TRP A 87 12.80 33.30 -24.03
C TRP A 87 12.90 34.22 -25.26
N PHE A 88 11.84 34.95 -25.60
CA PHE A 88 11.81 35.82 -26.81
C PHE A 88 11.65 37.32 -26.53
N GLY A 89 11.53 37.73 -25.27
CA GLY A 89 11.11 39.08 -24.89
C GLY A 89 12.20 40.02 -24.36
N LYS A 90 13.33 40.19 -25.07
CA LYS A 90 14.11 41.46 -25.10
C LYS A 90 14.96 41.53 -26.38
N LYS A 91 14.32 41.80 -27.52
CA LYS A 91 14.97 42.67 -28.52
C LYS A 91 14.42 44.08 -28.30
N LYS A 92 15.36 45.03 -28.22
CA LYS A 92 15.16 46.46 -27.97
C LYS A 92 14.01 47.05 -28.78
#